data_AF-A0A7S4SS59-F1
#
_entry.id   AF-A0A7S4SS59-F1
#
_cell.length_a   1.000
_cell.length_b   1.000
_cell.length_c   1.000
_cell.angle_alpha   90.00
_cell.angle_beta   90.00
_cell.angle_gamma   90.00
#
_symmetry.space_group_name_H-M   'P 1'
#
loop_
_entity.id
_entity.type
_entity.pdbx_description
1 polymer ?
#
loop_
_entity_poly.entity_id
_entity_poly.type
_entity_poly.pdbx_seq_one_letter_code
_entity_poly.pdbx_strand_id
1 'polypeptide(L)'
;FWLKSHFGWRVGLLKVPAACCHSPSHWAPSGPCERPRCTMGAVLPLDGVGIESVLEGVGPDRREQLIAHLDALAGQRVKFSHVAVWREAFLGGAADHHTLVYEYSAGRRLMSLKIDWGREGLSFTDSEDDPCPSGDIIRRKLIRLRPEEVKKHLLEVKDWDYVLTTWNCQHFSAHLFDQAGGAFE
;
A
#
# COMPACT_ATOMS: atom_id res chain seq x y z
N PHE A 1 -17.32 29.15 14.35
CA PHE A 1 -17.00 28.14 15.38
C PHE A 1 -16.39 26.93 14.72
N TRP A 2 -15.05 26.86 14.65
CA TRP A 2 -14.31 25.70 14.14
C TRP A 2 -13.70 25.00 15.36
N LEU A 3 -14.25 23.84 15.74
CA LEU A 3 -13.61 22.97 16.72
C LEU A 3 -12.46 22.24 16.03
N LYS A 4 -11.23 22.52 16.47
CA LYS A 4 -10.06 21.69 16.17
C LYS A 4 -10.18 20.38 16.95
N SER A 5 -10.82 19.37 16.35
CA SER A 5 -10.74 18.00 16.86
C SER A 5 -9.40 17.40 16.45
N HIS A 6 -8.44 17.43 17.36
CA HIS A 6 -7.19 16.67 17.26
C HIS A 6 -7.50 15.20 17.53
N PHE A 7 -7.80 14.43 16.48
CA PHE A 7 -7.70 12.97 16.53
C PHE A 7 -6.28 12.58 16.11
N GLY A 8 -5.39 12.54 17.11
CA GLY A 8 -4.04 12.05 16.94
C GLY A 8 -4.06 10.53 16.79
N TRP A 9 -3.75 10.05 15.60
CA TRP A 9 -3.40 8.65 15.39
C TRP A 9 -2.05 8.42 16.08
N ARG A 10 -2.04 7.57 17.11
CA ARG A 10 -0.80 7.13 17.74
C ARG A 10 -0.07 6.24 16.74
N VAL A 11 0.93 6.80 16.07
CA VAL A 11 1.98 6.01 15.43
C VAL A 11 2.67 5.26 16.56
N GLY A 12 2.41 3.96 16.67
CA GLY A 12 3.11 3.08 17.60
C GLY A 12 4.56 3.02 17.21
N LEU A 13 5.42 3.83 17.85
CA LEU A 13 6.87 3.67 17.78
C LEU A 13 7.22 2.29 18.35
N LEU A 14 7.37 1.29 17.47
CA LEU A 14 8.07 0.06 17.80
C LEU A 14 9.53 0.43 18.04
N LYS A 15 9.86 0.57 19.32
CA LYS A 15 11.20 0.82 19.83
C LYS A 15 12.03 -0.44 19.60
N VAL A 16 12.71 -0.52 18.46
CA VAL A 16 13.71 -1.56 18.19
C VAL A 16 14.86 -1.35 19.20
N PRO A 17 15.18 -2.32 20.08
CA PRO A 17 16.33 -2.18 20.95
C PRO A 17 17.60 -2.23 20.10
N ALA A 18 18.41 -1.17 20.21
CA ALA A 18 19.76 -1.14 19.66
C ALA A 18 20.61 -2.19 20.39
N ALA A 19 20.98 -3.26 19.69
CA ALA A 19 21.96 -4.21 20.17
C ALA A 19 23.36 -3.57 20.12
N CYS A 20 23.87 -3.14 21.27
CA CYS A 20 25.25 -2.71 21.43
C CYS A 20 26.18 -3.93 21.38
N CYS A 21 26.77 -4.22 20.22
CA CYS A 21 27.84 -5.19 20.08
C CYS A 21 29.13 -4.62 20.69
N HIS A 22 29.41 -4.95 21.95
CA HIS A 22 30.74 -4.77 22.52
C HIS A 22 31.64 -5.90 22.00
N SER A 23 32.75 -5.53 21.35
CA SER A 23 33.85 -6.44 21.04
C SER A 23 34.71 -6.67 22.28
N PRO A 24 35.08 -7.91 22.60
CA PRO A 24 36.33 -8.20 23.27
C PRO A 24 37.26 -8.97 22.33
N SER A 25 38.39 -8.35 22.06
CA SER A 25 39.59 -8.97 21.53
C SER A 25 40.14 -9.98 22.53
N HIS A 26 40.21 -11.27 22.18
CA HIS A 26 41.20 -12.18 22.76
C HIS A 26 41.45 -13.37 21.82
N TRP A 27 42.71 -13.51 21.42
CA TRP A 27 43.25 -14.63 20.66
C TRP A 27 43.42 -15.86 21.56
N ALA A 28 43.02 -17.04 21.07
CA ALA A 28 43.50 -18.35 21.54
C ALA A 28 43.25 -19.44 20.46
N PRO A 29 44.02 -20.55 20.46
CA PRO A 29 44.32 -21.31 19.26
C PRO A 29 43.38 -22.49 18.96
N SER A 30 43.48 -22.88 17.70
CA SER A 30 42.74 -23.88 16.93
C SER A 30 42.66 -25.26 17.58
N GLY A 31 41.44 -25.71 17.84
CA GLY A 31 41.10 -27.14 17.99
C GLY A 31 40.34 -27.64 16.75
N PRO A 32 40.51 -28.90 16.32
CA PRO A 32 39.76 -29.46 15.21
C PRO A 32 38.30 -29.64 15.62
N CYS A 33 37.42 -28.80 15.06
CA CYS A 33 35.98 -28.88 15.24
C CYS A 33 35.42 -29.94 14.28
N GLU A 34 35.10 -31.12 14.81
CA GLU A 34 34.33 -32.15 14.12
C GLU A 34 32.95 -31.58 13.78
N ARG A 35 32.70 -31.33 12.49
CA ARG A 35 31.44 -30.78 12.00
C ARG A 35 30.34 -31.86 12.08
N PRO A 36 29.23 -31.61 12.79
CA PRO A 36 28.03 -32.39 12.60
C PRO A 36 27.51 -32.12 11.18
N ARG A 37 27.28 -33.18 10.40
CA ARG A 37 26.53 -33.09 9.14
C ARG A 37 25.09 -32.71 9.48
N CYS A 38 24.78 -31.42 9.39
CA CYS A 38 23.40 -30.94 9.39
C CYS A 38 22.76 -31.30 8.06
N THR A 39 22.02 -32.41 8.04
CA THR A 39 21.09 -32.75 6.96
C THR A 39 19.88 -31.81 7.10
N MET A 40 19.96 -30.60 6.56
CA MET A 40 18.85 -29.65 6.49
C MET A 40 17.89 -30.08 5.38
N GLY A 41 17.12 -31.14 5.64
CA GLY A 41 15.98 -31.54 4.82
C GLY A 41 14.68 -31.05 5.44
N ALA A 42 14.45 -29.73 5.45
CA ALA A 42 13.12 -29.20 5.75
C ALA A 42 12.24 -29.40 4.50
N VAL A 43 11.61 -30.57 4.41
CA VAL A 43 10.51 -30.81 3.48
C VAL A 43 9.30 -30.07 4.05
N LEU A 44 9.12 -28.81 3.63
CA LEU A 44 7.85 -28.12 3.85
C LEU A 44 6.81 -28.74 2.91
N PRO A 45 5.65 -29.17 3.41
CA PRO A 45 4.53 -29.52 2.55
C PRO A 45 4.06 -28.24 1.86
N LEU A 46 4.51 -28.05 0.63
CA LEU A 46 3.94 -27.08 -0.30
C LEU A 46 2.62 -27.65 -0.82
N ASP A 47 1.63 -27.72 0.07
CA ASP A 47 0.25 -27.95 -0.34
C ASP A 47 -0.23 -26.68 -1.06
N GLY A 48 -0.01 -26.66 -2.37
CA GLY A 48 -0.92 -26.05 -3.33
C GLY A 48 -1.21 -24.55 -3.22
N VAL A 49 -0.39 -23.74 -2.54
CA VAL A 49 -0.45 -22.28 -2.72
C VAL A 49 0.10 -21.99 -4.11
N GLY A 50 -0.79 -21.99 -5.10
CA GLY A 50 -0.47 -21.71 -6.48
C GLY A 50 0.27 -20.39 -6.56
N ILE A 51 1.49 -20.44 -7.07
CA ILE A 51 2.30 -19.26 -7.41
C ILE A 51 1.57 -18.40 -8.47
N GLU A 52 0.51 -18.92 -9.08
CA GLU A 52 -0.42 -18.17 -9.93
C GLU A 52 -1.19 -17.09 -9.17
N SER A 53 -1.63 -17.30 -7.92
CA SER A 53 -2.39 -16.30 -7.15
C SER A 53 -1.59 -15.01 -6.86
N VAL A 54 -0.26 -15.07 -7.03
CA VAL A 54 0.67 -13.96 -6.86
C VAL A 54 0.74 -13.07 -8.11
N LEU A 55 0.50 -13.67 -9.27
CA LEU A 55 0.50 -12.98 -10.57
C LEU A 55 -0.92 -12.73 -11.10
N GLU A 56 -1.91 -13.46 -10.58
CA GLU A 56 -3.33 -13.20 -10.75
C GLU A 56 -3.62 -11.85 -10.14
N GLY A 57 -4.30 -11.03 -10.93
CA GLY A 57 -4.35 -9.60 -10.73
C GLY A 57 -5.15 -9.20 -9.50
N VAL A 58 -5.41 -7.91 -9.38
CA VAL A 58 -6.19 -7.34 -8.28
C VAL A 58 -7.69 -7.68 -8.38
N GLY A 59 -8.04 -8.80 -9.02
CA GLY A 59 -9.37 -9.15 -9.47
C GLY A 59 -9.74 -8.51 -10.81
N PRO A 60 -10.99 -8.75 -11.28
CA PRO A 60 -11.47 -8.24 -12.56
C PRO A 60 -11.44 -6.70 -12.59
N ASP A 61 -11.33 -6.11 -13.79
CA ASP A 61 -11.41 -4.65 -13.94
C ASP A 61 -12.78 -4.11 -13.47
N ARG A 62 -12.74 -3.31 -12.41
CA ARG A 62 -13.88 -2.63 -11.78
C ARG A 62 -13.89 -1.14 -12.05
N ARG A 63 -13.16 -0.67 -13.08
CA ARG A 63 -13.06 0.76 -13.43
C ARG A 63 -14.42 1.46 -13.57
N GLU A 64 -15.37 0.85 -14.29
CA GLU A 64 -16.71 1.44 -14.46
C GLU A 64 -17.46 1.60 -13.13
N GLN A 65 -17.28 0.63 -12.24
CA GLN A 65 -17.88 0.63 -10.91
C GLN A 65 -17.22 1.69 -10.02
N LEU A 66 -15.90 1.86 -10.11
CA LEU A 66 -15.19 2.95 -9.43
C LEU A 66 -15.67 4.32 -9.93
N ILE A 67 -15.85 4.48 -11.24
CA ILE A 67 -16.36 5.74 -11.83
C ILE A 67 -17.76 6.05 -11.27
N ALA A 68 -18.67 5.08 -11.27
CA ALA A 68 -20.01 5.24 -10.71
C ALA A 68 -19.98 5.55 -9.21
N HIS A 69 -19.06 4.93 -8.47
CA HIS A 69 -18.85 5.21 -7.04
C HIS A 69 -18.38 6.64 -6.79
N LEU A 70 -17.43 7.14 -7.59
CA LEU A 70 -16.97 8.52 -7.51
C LEU A 70 -18.10 9.51 -7.83
N ASP A 71 -18.98 9.21 -8.79
CA ASP A 71 -20.16 10.02 -9.08
C ASP A 71 -21.15 10.03 -7.89
N ALA A 72 -21.32 8.91 -7.19
CA ALA A 72 -22.13 8.85 -5.98
C ALA A 72 -21.54 9.67 -4.83
N LEU A 73 -20.22 9.60 -4.62
CA LEU A 73 -19.51 10.43 -3.63
C LEU A 73 -19.60 11.93 -3.97
N ALA A 74 -19.53 12.27 -5.26
CA ALA A 74 -19.73 13.64 -5.75
C ALA A 74 -21.15 14.15 -5.43
N GLY A 75 -22.18 13.33 -5.65
CA GLY A 75 -23.56 13.64 -5.29
C GLY A 75 -23.75 13.91 -3.78
N GLN A 76 -22.94 13.25 -2.96
CA GLN A 76 -22.89 13.44 -1.49
C GLN A 76 -22.01 14.63 -1.06
N ARG A 77 -21.38 15.34 -2.02
CA ARG A 77 -20.46 16.46 -1.78
C ARG A 77 -19.25 16.10 -0.90
N VAL A 78 -18.80 14.85 -1.00
CA VAL A 78 -17.59 14.37 -0.32
C VAL A 78 -16.36 15.12 -0.84
N LYS A 79 -15.36 15.30 0.03
CA LYS A 79 -14.04 15.82 -0.32
C LYS A 79 -12.98 14.92 0.26
N PHE A 80 -11.97 14.59 -0.53
CA PHE A 80 -10.80 13.88 -0.06
C PHE A 80 -9.88 14.86 0.68
N SER A 81 -9.46 14.43 1.87
CA SER A 81 -8.61 15.18 2.79
C SER A 81 -7.15 14.78 2.68
N HIS A 82 -6.88 13.50 2.45
CA HIS A 82 -5.53 12.99 2.26
C HIS A 82 -5.48 12.05 1.06
N VAL A 83 -4.28 11.95 0.50
CA VAL A 83 -3.91 10.89 -0.41
C VAL A 83 -2.61 10.28 0.08
N ALA A 84 -2.49 8.97 -0.06
CA ALA A 84 -1.30 8.24 0.32
C ALA A 84 -0.97 7.16 -0.71
N VAL A 85 0.33 6.88 -0.89
CA VAL A 85 0.83 5.71 -1.61
C VAL A 85 1.37 4.75 -0.60
N TRP A 86 0.85 3.54 -0.65
CA TRP A 86 1.13 2.51 0.31
C TRP A 86 1.78 1.32 -0.35
N ARG A 87 2.60 0.63 0.43
CA ARG A 87 3.36 -0.51 -0.03
C ARG A 87 3.07 -1.72 0.85
N GLU A 88 2.64 -2.79 0.23
CA GLU A 88 2.60 -4.11 0.83
C GLU A 88 3.73 -4.95 0.24
N ALA A 89 4.60 -5.45 1.12
CA ALA A 89 5.69 -6.33 0.71
C ALA A 89 5.12 -7.69 0.31
N PHE A 90 5.40 -8.13 -0.92
CA PHE A 90 4.91 -9.39 -1.45
C PHE A 90 6.06 -10.42 -1.54
N LEU A 91 5.77 -11.72 -1.28
CA LEU A 91 6.72 -12.85 -1.32
C LEU A 91 8.11 -12.57 -0.70
N GLY A 92 8.16 -12.09 0.54
CA GLY A 92 9.44 -11.86 1.22
C GLY A 92 10.28 -10.73 0.61
N GLY A 93 9.63 -9.77 -0.08
CA GLY A 93 10.26 -8.56 -0.63
C GLY A 93 10.74 -8.69 -2.07
N ALA A 94 10.35 -9.74 -2.80
CA ALA A 94 10.70 -9.90 -4.21
C ALA A 94 9.92 -8.96 -5.14
N ALA A 95 8.72 -8.56 -4.73
CA ALA A 95 7.89 -7.58 -5.41
C ALA A 95 7.11 -6.76 -4.38
N ASP A 96 6.89 -5.49 -4.68
CA ASP A 96 6.12 -4.58 -3.83
C ASP A 96 4.80 -4.24 -4.53
N HIS A 97 3.69 -4.48 -3.84
CA HIS A 97 2.37 -4.05 -4.31
C HIS A 97 2.11 -2.63 -3.81
N HIS A 98 1.69 -1.76 -4.73
CA HIS A 98 1.45 -0.35 -4.43
C HIS A 98 -0.03 -0.01 -4.56
N THR A 99 -0.60 0.52 -3.49
CA THR A 99 -2.01 0.93 -3.40
C THR A 99 -2.10 2.44 -3.23
N LEU A 100 -3.02 3.06 -3.96
CA LEU A 100 -3.36 4.46 -3.78
C LEU A 100 -4.57 4.58 -2.86
N VAL A 101 -4.44 5.35 -1.79
CA VAL A 101 -5.51 5.52 -0.80
C VAL A 101 -5.93 6.96 -0.70
N TYR A 102 -7.22 7.21 -0.86
CA TYR A 102 -7.85 8.52 -0.62
C TYR A 102 -8.69 8.47 0.66
N GLU A 103 -8.45 9.40 1.58
CA GLU A 103 -9.20 9.47 2.84
C GLU A 103 -10.23 10.60 2.81
N TYR A 104 -11.45 10.32 3.27
CA TYR A 104 -12.53 11.29 3.33
C TYR A 104 -13.41 11.07 4.56
N SER A 105 -14.24 12.07 4.89
CA SER A 105 -15.19 11.96 5.99
C SER A 105 -16.61 11.74 5.47
N ALA A 106 -17.27 10.69 5.95
CA ALA A 106 -18.69 10.43 5.76
C ALA A 106 -19.41 10.59 7.11
N GLY A 107 -19.97 11.78 7.34
CA GLY A 107 -20.56 12.13 8.64
C GLY A 107 -19.50 12.20 9.74
N ARG A 108 -19.52 11.26 10.69
CA ARG A 108 -18.53 11.16 11.79
C ARG A 108 -17.47 10.09 11.57
N ARG A 109 -17.51 9.41 10.43
CA ARG A 109 -16.63 8.28 10.13
C ARG A 109 -15.55 8.71 9.16
N LEU A 110 -14.32 8.30 9.43
CA LEU A 110 -13.22 8.40 8.48
C LEU A 110 -13.30 7.18 7.57
N MET A 111 -13.37 7.44 6.27
CA MET A 111 -13.48 6.44 5.21
C MET A 111 -12.20 6.47 4.37
N SER A 112 -11.89 5.35 3.76
CA SER A 112 -10.72 5.18 2.90
C SER A 112 -11.10 4.48 1.61
N LEU A 113 -10.93 5.17 0.49
CA LEU A 113 -11.05 4.63 -0.86
C LEU A 113 -9.67 4.13 -1.31
N LYS A 114 -9.49 2.81 -1.34
CA LYS A 114 -8.30 2.13 -1.81
C LYS A 114 -8.46 1.80 -3.29
N ILE A 115 -7.47 2.15 -4.09
CA ILE A 115 -7.43 1.88 -5.52
C ILE A 115 -6.16 1.11 -5.81
N ASP A 116 -6.35 -0.04 -6.41
CA ASP A 116 -5.31 -0.97 -6.78
C ASP A 116 -5.36 -1.20 -8.29
N TRP A 117 -4.19 -1.35 -8.90
CA TRP A 117 -4.11 -1.53 -10.35
C TRP A 117 -3.14 -2.64 -10.70
N GLY A 118 -3.59 -3.61 -11.47
CA GLY A 118 -2.80 -4.77 -11.86
C GLY A 118 -3.04 -5.15 -13.32
N ARG A 119 -2.54 -6.35 -13.69
CA ARG A 119 -2.68 -6.89 -15.04
C ARG A 119 -4.12 -7.04 -15.50
N GLU A 120 -5.03 -7.37 -14.58
CA GLU A 120 -6.45 -7.57 -14.84
C GLU A 120 -7.27 -6.27 -14.84
N GLY A 121 -6.61 -5.13 -14.63
CA GLY A 121 -7.24 -3.82 -14.58
C GLY A 121 -7.25 -3.24 -13.19
N LEU A 122 -8.24 -2.38 -12.93
CA LEU A 122 -8.34 -1.61 -11.70
C LEU A 122 -9.32 -2.29 -10.75
N SER A 123 -8.97 -2.37 -9.47
CA SER A 123 -9.93 -2.73 -8.43
C SER A 123 -9.94 -1.68 -7.32
N PHE A 124 -11.02 -1.67 -6.55
CA PHE A 124 -11.15 -0.71 -5.47
C PHE A 124 -11.96 -1.28 -4.30
N THR A 125 -11.67 -0.76 -3.12
CA THR A 125 -12.40 -1.02 -1.88
C THR A 125 -12.62 0.29 -1.15
N ASP A 126 -13.82 0.47 -0.60
CA ASP A 126 -14.15 1.61 0.26
C ASP A 126 -14.51 1.09 1.64
N SER A 127 -13.79 1.52 2.67
CA SER A 127 -13.89 0.95 4.02
C SER A 127 -13.61 1.96 5.12
N GLU A 128 -14.18 1.74 6.29
CA GLU A 128 -13.87 2.46 7.55
C GLU A 128 -12.60 1.95 8.23
N ASP A 129 -12.15 0.75 7.84
CA ASP A 129 -11.01 0.11 8.46
C ASP A 129 -9.73 0.91 8.22
N ASP A 130 -8.79 0.79 9.16
CA ASP A 130 -7.42 1.25 8.97
C ASP A 130 -6.99 0.72 7.61
N PRO A 131 -6.61 1.61 6.67
CA PRO A 131 -6.47 1.12 5.34
C PRO A 131 -5.40 0.00 5.26
N CYS A 132 -4.37 -0.06 6.13
CA CYS A 132 -3.26 -1.02 6.10
C CYS A 132 -2.84 -1.40 7.51
N PRO A 133 -3.40 -2.47 8.07
CA PRO A 133 -2.87 -3.02 9.32
C PRO A 133 -1.44 -3.58 9.17
N SER A 134 -0.98 -3.85 7.96
CA SER A 134 0.26 -4.61 7.66
C SER A 134 1.21 -3.96 6.64
N GLY A 135 0.88 -2.78 6.10
CA GLY A 135 1.64 -2.12 5.04
C GLY A 135 2.42 -0.89 5.50
N ASP A 136 3.39 -0.46 4.69
CA ASP A 136 4.16 0.76 4.91
C ASP A 136 3.55 1.94 4.14
N ILE A 137 3.41 3.09 4.81
CA ILE A 137 3.07 4.36 4.14
C ILE A 137 4.35 4.93 3.51
N ILE A 138 4.42 4.93 2.18
CA ILE A 138 5.59 5.44 1.45
C ILE A 138 5.54 6.97 1.35
N ARG A 139 4.37 7.51 0.98
CA ARG A 139 4.12 8.96 0.88
C ARG A 139 2.69 9.25 1.32
N ARG A 140 2.49 10.39 1.98
CA ARG A 140 1.17 10.93 2.33
C ARG A 140 1.20 12.44 2.20
N LYS A 141 0.08 13.05 1.79
CA LYS A 141 -0.07 14.51 1.78
C LYS A 141 -1.51 14.93 1.96
N LEU A 142 -1.68 16.15 2.46
CA LEU A 142 -2.99 16.78 2.57
C LEU A 142 -3.44 17.31 1.21
N ILE A 143 -4.67 16.99 0.83
CA ILE A 143 -5.30 17.40 -0.43
C ILE A 143 -6.69 18.00 -0.18
N ARG A 144 -7.27 18.58 -1.22
CA ARG A 144 -8.65 19.11 -1.22
C ARG A 144 -9.37 18.76 -2.52
N LEU A 145 -9.24 17.50 -2.94
CA LEU A 145 -9.87 17.03 -4.17
C LEU A 145 -11.34 16.68 -3.97
N ARG A 146 -12.12 16.89 -5.02
CA ARG A 146 -13.46 16.34 -5.17
C ARG A 146 -13.41 15.02 -5.95
N PRO A 147 -14.39 14.13 -5.77
CA PRO A 147 -14.46 12.87 -6.52
C PRO A 147 -14.40 13.02 -8.05
N GLU A 148 -14.94 14.10 -8.60
CA GLU A 148 -14.92 14.37 -10.04
C GLU A 148 -13.49 14.62 -10.57
N GLU A 149 -12.61 15.19 -9.75
CA GLU A 149 -11.21 15.42 -10.10
C GLU A 149 -10.43 14.10 -10.12
N VAL A 150 -10.67 13.22 -9.13
CA VAL A 150 -10.10 11.86 -9.12
C VAL A 150 -10.59 11.06 -10.33
N LYS A 151 -11.89 11.16 -10.65
CA LYS A 151 -12.47 10.53 -11.85
C LYS A 151 -11.79 11.03 -13.13
N LYS A 152 -11.54 12.34 -13.26
CA LYS A 152 -10.83 12.90 -14.42
C LYS A 152 -9.43 12.29 -14.55
N HIS A 153 -8.66 12.24 -13.46
CA HIS A 153 -7.32 11.65 -13.45
C HIS A 153 -7.33 10.16 -13.87
N LEU A 154 -8.32 9.39 -13.39
CA LEU A 154 -8.48 7.99 -13.78
C LEU A 154 -8.81 7.82 -15.27
N LEU A 155 -9.58 8.73 -15.85
CA LEU A 155 -9.92 8.69 -17.27
C LEU A 155 -8.73 9.04 -18.17
N GLU A 156 -7.78 9.85 -17.69
CA GLU A 156 -6.55 10.20 -18.44
C GLU A 156 -5.63 8.98 -18.66
N VAL A 157 -5.66 8.02 -17.74
CA VAL A 157 -4.86 6.78 -17.80
C VAL A 157 -5.68 5.55 -18.22
N LYS A 158 -6.92 5.74 -18.69
CA LYS A 158 -7.83 4.63 -19.02
C LYS A 158 -7.25 3.66 -20.05
N ASP A 159 -6.61 4.21 -21.08
CA ASP A 159 -6.14 3.45 -22.25
C ASP A 159 -4.68 3.00 -22.10
N TRP A 160 -4.12 3.06 -20.89
CA TRP A 160 -2.74 2.68 -20.64
C TRP A 160 -2.70 1.24 -20.13
N ASP A 161 -1.89 0.41 -20.77
CA ASP A 161 -1.76 -1.01 -20.42
C ASP A 161 -0.84 -1.20 -19.21
N TYR A 162 -1.16 -2.21 -18.40
CA TYR A 162 -0.27 -2.63 -17.32
C TYR A 162 0.94 -3.38 -17.88
N VAL A 163 2.12 -2.80 -17.71
CA VAL A 163 3.40 -3.41 -18.09
C VAL A 163 4.30 -3.46 -16.86
N LEU A 164 4.60 -4.69 -16.40
CA LEU A 164 5.33 -4.95 -15.16
C LEU A 164 6.62 -4.11 -15.01
N THR A 165 7.33 -3.87 -16.11
CA THR A 165 8.63 -3.19 -16.12
C THR A 165 8.58 -1.69 -16.39
N THR A 166 7.50 -1.16 -17.00
CA THR A 166 7.46 0.24 -17.48
C THR A 166 6.26 1.04 -17.00
N TRP A 167 5.11 0.40 -16.79
CA TRP A 167 3.90 1.06 -16.32
C TRP A 167 3.08 0.11 -15.45
N ASN A 168 3.42 0.04 -14.16
CA ASN A 168 2.86 -0.89 -13.19
C ASN A 168 2.16 -0.13 -12.03
N CYS A 169 1.76 -0.84 -10.97
CA CYS A 169 1.04 -0.27 -9.82
C CYS A 169 1.79 0.87 -9.12
N GLN A 170 3.13 0.79 -9.04
CA GLN A 170 3.96 1.84 -8.47
C GLN A 170 3.87 3.13 -9.29
N HIS A 171 4.01 3.02 -10.62
CA HIS A 171 3.97 4.16 -11.53
C HIS A 171 2.59 4.81 -11.55
N PHE A 172 1.53 3.99 -11.62
CA PHE A 172 0.14 4.45 -11.54
C PHE A 172 -0.16 5.19 -10.24
N SER A 173 0.21 4.61 -9.09
CA SER A 173 -0.02 5.22 -7.79
C SER A 173 0.75 6.53 -7.65
N ALA A 174 2.01 6.56 -8.09
CA ALA A 174 2.83 7.77 -8.10
C ALA A 174 2.21 8.87 -8.99
N HIS A 175 1.76 8.51 -10.19
CA HIS A 175 1.15 9.44 -11.15
C HIS A 175 -0.10 10.11 -10.58
N LEU A 176 -1.06 9.32 -10.09
CA LEU A 176 -2.29 9.85 -9.51
C LEU A 176 -2.03 10.64 -8.21
N PHE A 177 -1.07 10.18 -7.39
CA PHE A 177 -0.65 10.91 -6.20
C PHE A 177 -0.11 12.30 -6.58
N ASP A 178 0.74 12.39 -7.60
CA ASP A 178 1.33 13.67 -8.01
C ASP A 178 0.26 14.61 -8.61
N GLN A 179 -0.69 14.07 -9.40
CA GLN A 179 -1.83 14.84 -9.93
C GLN A 179 -2.77 15.38 -8.83
N ALA A 180 -2.80 14.75 -7.65
CA ALA A 180 -3.69 15.17 -6.57
C ALA A 180 -3.38 16.56 -5.98
N GLY A 181 -2.27 17.19 -6.36
CA GLY A 181 -1.86 18.50 -5.85
C GLY A 181 -1.60 18.47 -4.34
N GLY A 182 -1.73 19.62 -3.67
CA GLY A 182 -1.62 19.71 -2.20
C GLY A 182 -0.21 19.93 -1.65
N ALA A 183 -0.12 20.01 -0.33
CA ALA A 183 1.12 20.22 0.41
C ALA A 183 1.51 18.94 1.16
N PHE A 184 2.80 18.62 1.18
CA PHE A 184 3.35 17.51 1.96
C PHE A 184 3.20 17.82 3.45
N GLU A 185 2.88 16.78 4.23
CA GLU A 185 2.83 16.83 5.70
C GLU A 185 4.14 16.33 6.30
#